data_AF-A0A1H8P5A5-F1
#
_entry.id   AF-A0A1H8P5A5-F1
#
_cell.length_a   1.000
_cell.length_b   1.000
_cell.length_c   1.000
_cell.angle_alpha   90.00
_cell.angle_beta   90.00
_cell.angle_gamma   90.00
#
_symmetry.space_group_name_H-M   'P 1'
#
loop_
_entity.id
_entity.type
_entity.pdbx_description
1 polymer ?
#
loop_
_entity_poly.entity_id
_entity_poly.type
_entity_poly.pdbx_seq_one_letter_code
_entity_poly.pdbx_strand_id
1 'polypeptide(L)'
;MLNAMGETVEATPEAHAEFMALMGVPLQEWPDPQPLMAKVPAEPYPIDALPDTIRHAVEEVAGFVKAPIPLVASSALSSISLAIQNHVDVKRAEKLSGPTGLFMLTIADSGERKSTCDGFFTKAIRDYEQQQAEMAKQPLKDYKADIEAWDAKRGGIKEKIRSFPKTTSLPKAWSWHCATWNTKSRSPHAFPVCSMPMQLPKHWRMGWQNSGLPVGWYRQKQALSSVRMAWVKIVS
;
A
#
# COMPACT_ATOMS: atom_id res chain seq x y z
N MET A 1 38.49 17.29 -6.46
CA MET A 1 39.64 16.37 -6.60
C MET A 1 40.90 17.22 -6.56
N LEU A 2 41.89 16.87 -5.74
CA LEU A 2 43.16 17.61 -5.65
C LEU A 2 44.05 17.19 -6.82
N ASN A 3 44.64 18.15 -7.53
CA ASN A 3 45.67 17.86 -8.52
C ASN A 3 47.00 17.52 -7.83
N ALA A 4 47.97 16.98 -8.59
CA ALA A 4 49.27 16.49 -8.11
C ALA A 4 50.13 17.52 -7.33
N MET A 5 49.71 18.79 -7.27
CA MET A 5 50.36 19.90 -6.54
C MET A 5 49.60 20.34 -5.27
N GLY A 6 48.51 19.68 -4.88
CA GLY A 6 47.83 19.93 -3.61
C GLY A 6 47.00 21.22 -3.48
N GLU A 7 46.80 21.97 -4.56
CA GLU A 7 45.96 23.17 -4.56
C GLU A 7 44.46 22.83 -4.74
N THR A 8 43.61 23.53 -3.99
CA THR A 8 42.16 23.53 -4.20
C THR A 8 41.87 24.24 -5.51
N VAL A 9 41.58 23.48 -6.57
CA VAL A 9 41.08 24.04 -7.82
C VAL A 9 39.67 24.55 -7.53
N GLU A 10 39.54 25.85 -7.27
CA GLU A 10 38.27 26.55 -7.38
C GLU A 10 37.79 26.36 -8.81
N ALA A 11 36.57 25.82 -8.98
CA ALA A 11 36.01 25.59 -10.30
C ALA A 11 35.79 26.96 -10.95
N THR A 12 36.72 27.37 -11.80
CA THR A 12 36.59 28.62 -12.55
C THR A 12 35.35 28.54 -13.43
N PRO A 13 34.55 29.61 -13.54
CA PRO A 13 33.36 29.64 -14.40
C PRO A 13 33.67 29.23 -15.85
N GLU A 14 34.89 29.53 -16.29
CA GLU A 14 35.44 29.21 -17.60
C GLU A 14 35.63 27.70 -17.80
N ALA A 15 36.20 26.98 -16.83
CA ALA A 15 36.35 25.52 -16.90
C ALA A 15 35.00 24.79 -16.88
N HIS A 16 34.03 25.34 -16.14
CA HIS A 16 32.65 24.85 -16.15
C HIS A 16 31.96 25.11 -17.50
N ALA A 17 32.18 26.28 -18.10
CA ALA A 17 31.67 26.61 -19.43
C ALA A 17 32.25 25.72 -20.53
N GLU A 18 33.56 25.46 -20.50
CA GLU A 18 34.22 24.53 -21.42
C GLU A 18 33.71 23.09 -21.25
N PHE A 19 33.56 22.62 -20.01
CA PHE A 19 33.00 21.30 -19.72
C PHE A 19 31.56 21.16 -20.23
N MET A 20 30.71 22.18 -20.01
CA MET A 20 29.32 22.17 -20.44
C MET A 20 29.18 22.28 -21.97
N ALA A 21 30.04 23.06 -22.63
CA ALA A 21 30.12 23.16 -24.09
C ALA A 21 30.56 21.84 -24.73
N LEU A 22 31.51 21.12 -24.13
CA LEU A 22 31.92 19.78 -24.56
C LEU A 22 30.77 18.75 -24.44
N MET A 23 29.91 18.91 -23.43
CA MET A 23 28.75 18.04 -23.19
C MET A 23 27.51 18.41 -24.02
N GLY A 24 27.56 19.50 -24.81
CA GLY A 24 26.45 19.95 -25.65
C GLY A 24 25.19 20.37 -24.88
N VAL A 25 25.33 20.65 -23.57
CA VAL A 25 24.24 21.13 -22.72
C VAL A 25 24.33 22.65 -22.68
N PRO A 26 23.28 23.40 -23.10
CA PRO A 26 23.32 24.86 -23.00
C PRO A 26 23.55 25.26 -21.54
N LEU A 27 24.40 26.27 -21.33
CA LEU A 27 24.61 26.91 -20.03
C LEU A 27 23.31 27.63 -19.63
N GLN A 28 22.34 26.87 -19.14
CA GLN A 28 21.18 27.41 -18.47
C GLN A 28 21.67 27.87 -17.11
N GLU A 29 21.96 29.17 -16.98
CA GLU A 29 22.23 29.78 -15.69
C GLU A 29 21.03 29.54 -14.78
N TRP A 30 21.29 28.95 -13.61
CA TRP A 30 20.23 28.78 -12.61
C TRP A 30 19.73 30.17 -12.23
N PRO A 31 18.41 30.37 -12.10
CA PRO A 31 17.89 31.63 -11.58
C PRO A 31 18.44 31.85 -10.17
N ASP A 32 18.53 33.12 -9.76
CA ASP A 32 18.98 33.48 -8.42
C ASP A 32 18.25 32.65 -7.36
N PRO A 33 18.98 32.12 -6.34
CA PRO A 33 18.38 31.27 -5.33
C PRO A 33 17.29 32.05 -4.59
N GLN A 34 16.08 31.47 -4.55
CA GLN A 34 14.98 32.09 -3.83
C GLN A 34 15.31 32.20 -2.34
N PRO A 35 15.06 33.36 -1.68
CA PRO A 35 15.30 33.49 -0.26
C PRO A 35 14.41 32.52 0.53
N LEU A 36 14.99 31.72 1.42
CA LEU A 36 14.24 30.76 2.24
C LEU A 36 13.14 31.41 3.11
N MET A 37 13.29 32.69 3.42
CA MET A 37 12.35 33.49 4.24
C MET A 37 11.45 34.42 3.41
N ALA A 38 11.48 34.34 2.09
CA ALA A 38 10.61 35.16 1.25
C ALA A 38 9.15 34.77 1.50
N LYS A 39 8.32 35.74 1.91
CA LYS A 39 6.87 35.55 2.03
C LYS A 39 6.25 35.53 0.64
N VAL A 40 6.07 34.34 0.09
CA VAL A 40 5.31 34.15 -1.16
C VAL A 40 3.82 34.35 -0.86
N PRO A 41 3.10 35.22 -1.60
CA PRO A 41 1.66 35.36 -1.43
C PRO A 41 0.96 34.05 -1.81
N ALA A 42 -0.08 33.69 -1.06
CA ALA A 42 -0.84 32.48 -1.33
C ALA A 42 -1.59 32.62 -2.66
N GLU A 43 -1.28 31.77 -3.62
CA GLU A 43 -2.03 31.66 -4.87
C GLU A 43 -3.39 31.00 -4.64
N PRO A 44 -4.44 31.38 -5.40
CA PRO A 44 -5.74 30.73 -5.31
C PRO A 44 -5.64 29.26 -5.73
N TYR A 45 -6.42 28.41 -5.05
CA TYR A 45 -6.46 26.98 -5.37
C TYR A 45 -7.02 26.77 -6.79
N PRO A 46 -6.34 25.99 -7.67
CA PRO A 46 -6.74 25.79 -9.06
C PRO A 46 -7.94 24.82 -9.14
N ILE A 47 -9.13 25.32 -8.88
CA ILE A 47 -10.36 24.53 -8.90
C ILE A 47 -10.68 23.98 -10.31
N ASP A 48 -10.27 24.71 -11.35
CA ASP A 48 -10.47 24.32 -12.75
C ASP A 48 -9.61 23.14 -13.19
N ALA A 49 -8.57 22.80 -12.42
CA ALA A 49 -7.76 21.61 -12.68
C ALA A 49 -8.42 20.31 -12.21
N LEU A 50 -9.51 20.40 -11.42
CA LEU A 50 -10.25 19.23 -10.97
C LEU A 50 -11.20 18.72 -12.09
N PRO A 51 -11.36 17.40 -12.23
CA PRO A 51 -12.40 16.83 -13.08
C PRO A 51 -13.79 17.37 -12.71
N ASP A 52 -14.65 17.64 -13.70
CA ASP A 52 -15.95 18.31 -13.52
C ASP A 52 -16.79 17.72 -12.37
N THR A 53 -16.89 16.40 -12.28
CA THR A 53 -17.65 15.71 -11.21
C THR A 53 -17.13 16.06 -9.81
N ILE A 54 -15.80 16.09 -9.64
CA ILE A 54 -15.18 16.41 -8.36
C ILE A 54 -15.29 17.91 -8.10
N ARG A 55 -15.10 18.73 -9.14
CA ARG A 55 -15.20 20.19 -9.07
C ARG A 55 -16.56 20.62 -8.53
N HIS A 56 -17.65 20.13 -9.11
CA HIS A 56 -19.00 20.45 -8.69
C HIS A 56 -19.31 20.01 -7.25
N ALA A 57 -18.85 18.82 -6.86
CA ALA A 57 -19.02 18.34 -5.48
C ALA A 57 -18.26 19.21 -4.47
N VAL A 58 -17.04 19.65 -4.82
CA VAL A 58 -16.25 20.56 -3.98
C VAL A 58 -16.90 21.94 -3.89
N GLU A 59 -17.39 22.49 -5.00
CA GLU A 59 -18.09 23.78 -5.04
C GLU A 59 -19.35 23.78 -4.17
N GLU A 60 -20.16 22.72 -4.26
CA GLU A 60 -21.39 22.56 -3.47
C GLU A 60 -21.09 22.50 -1.97
N VAL A 61 -20.15 21.64 -1.56
CA VAL A 61 -19.76 21.48 -0.15
C VAL A 61 -19.09 22.76 0.37
N ALA A 62 -18.24 23.41 -0.42
CA ALA A 62 -17.63 24.68 -0.06
C ALA A 62 -18.69 25.79 0.15
N GLY A 63 -19.69 25.87 -0.73
CA GLY A 63 -20.81 26.81 -0.60
C GLY A 63 -21.67 26.54 0.64
N PHE A 64 -21.94 25.28 0.95
CA PHE A 64 -22.75 24.88 2.11
C PHE A 64 -22.02 25.11 3.44
N VAL A 65 -20.79 24.61 3.56
CA VAL A 65 -20.02 24.66 4.81
C VAL A 65 -19.38 26.04 5.01
N LYS A 66 -19.22 26.84 3.95
CA LYS A 66 -18.47 28.10 3.94
C LYS A 66 -17.02 27.91 4.41
N ALA A 67 -16.43 26.79 3.99
CA ALA A 67 -15.04 26.43 4.27
C ALA A 67 -14.13 26.81 3.09
N PRO A 68 -12.81 27.00 3.30
CA PRO A 68 -11.89 27.28 2.21
C PRO A 68 -11.86 26.11 1.22
N ILE A 69 -11.94 26.44 -0.08
CA ILE A 69 -11.86 25.48 -1.21
C ILE A 69 -10.73 24.45 -1.06
N PRO A 70 -9.47 24.81 -0.74
CA PRO A 70 -8.39 23.83 -0.62
C PRO A 70 -8.63 22.77 0.47
N LEU A 71 -9.35 23.11 1.54
CA LEU A 71 -9.70 22.18 2.62
C LEU A 71 -10.78 21.20 2.17
N VAL A 72 -11.79 21.68 1.44
CA VAL A 72 -12.85 20.82 0.90
C VAL A 72 -12.28 19.89 -0.18
N ALA A 73 -11.43 20.41 -1.05
CA ALA A 73 -10.77 19.65 -2.09
C ALA A 73 -9.83 18.57 -1.51
N SER A 74 -9.05 18.88 -0.47
CA SER A 74 -8.18 17.88 0.17
C SER A 74 -8.98 16.72 0.76
N SER A 75 -10.12 17.02 1.37
CA SER A 75 -11.04 16.03 1.92
C SER A 75 -11.64 15.10 0.85
N ALA A 76 -12.09 15.69 -0.26
CA ALA A 76 -12.62 14.95 -1.41
C ALA A 76 -11.57 14.03 -2.02
N LEU A 77 -10.37 14.55 -2.31
CA LEU A 77 -9.26 13.79 -2.91
C LEU A 77 -8.80 12.65 -2.00
N SER A 78 -8.77 12.87 -0.68
CA SER A 78 -8.42 11.83 0.29
C SER A 78 -9.42 10.67 0.27
N SER A 79 -10.71 10.99 0.24
CA SER A 79 -11.79 10.00 0.20
C SER A 79 -11.77 9.19 -1.10
N ILE A 80 -11.53 9.87 -2.24
CA ILE A 80 -11.39 9.22 -3.55
C ILE A 80 -10.16 8.31 -3.59
N SER A 81 -9.03 8.78 -3.06
CA SER A 81 -7.82 7.96 -3.00
C SER A 81 -8.05 6.67 -2.23
N LEU A 82 -8.77 6.73 -1.10
CA LEU A 82 -9.09 5.55 -0.31
C LEU A 82 -9.98 4.57 -1.09
N ALA A 83 -10.99 5.09 -1.82
CA ALA A 83 -11.88 4.26 -2.62
C ALA A 83 -11.15 3.57 -3.79
N ILE A 84 -10.24 4.25 -4.47
CA ILE A 84 -9.57 3.74 -5.69
C ILE A 84 -8.38 2.83 -5.37
N GLN A 85 -7.78 2.94 -4.19
CA GLN A 85 -6.54 2.24 -3.83
C GLN A 85 -6.58 0.72 -4.02
N ASN A 86 -7.74 0.08 -3.86
CA ASN A 86 -7.89 -1.37 -4.07
C ASN A 86 -8.16 -1.77 -5.54
N HIS A 87 -8.40 -0.80 -6.42
CA HIS A 87 -8.80 -1.04 -7.81
C HIS A 87 -7.68 -0.80 -8.82
N VAL A 88 -6.70 0.04 -8.50
CA VAL A 88 -5.70 0.50 -9.46
C VAL A 88 -4.28 0.46 -8.89
N ASP A 89 -3.39 -0.18 -9.62
CA ASP A 89 -1.95 -0.09 -9.42
C ASP A 89 -1.34 0.87 -10.45
N VAL A 90 -0.40 1.70 -10.02
CA VAL A 90 0.34 2.64 -10.87
C VAL A 90 1.78 2.16 -11.07
N LYS A 91 2.22 2.19 -12.32
CA LYS A 91 3.60 1.89 -12.73
C LYS A 91 4.35 3.19 -13.00
N ARG A 92 5.31 3.53 -12.14
CA ARG A 92 6.15 4.73 -12.27
C ARG A 92 7.42 4.46 -13.06
N ALA A 93 7.96 3.24 -12.95
CA ALA A 93 9.11 2.76 -13.70
C ALA A 93 8.97 1.25 -13.94
N GLU A 94 9.85 0.66 -14.76
CA GLU A 94 9.75 -0.75 -15.18
C GLU A 94 9.66 -1.73 -13.99
N LYS A 95 10.39 -1.44 -12.90
CA LYS A 95 10.42 -2.22 -11.65
C LYS A 95 9.72 -1.53 -10.47
N LEU A 96 9.02 -0.42 -10.71
CA LEU A 96 8.37 0.37 -9.65
C LEU A 96 6.86 0.45 -9.94
N SER A 97 6.17 -0.61 -9.58
CA SER A 97 4.70 -0.72 -9.58
C SER A 97 4.20 -0.83 -8.14
N GLY A 98 3.14 -0.11 -7.82
CA GLY A 98 2.48 -0.20 -6.52
C GLY A 98 1.09 0.43 -6.54
N PRO A 99 0.32 0.28 -5.46
CA PRO A 99 -1.04 0.78 -5.39
C PRO A 99 -1.09 2.31 -5.46
N THR A 100 -2.19 2.84 -5.98
CA THR A 100 -2.45 4.28 -5.89
C THR A 100 -2.69 4.68 -4.44
N GLY A 101 -2.03 5.74 -3.98
CA GLY A 101 -2.24 6.30 -2.65
C GLY A 101 -1.86 7.76 -2.59
N LEU A 102 -2.76 8.57 -2.04
CA LEU A 102 -2.57 9.98 -1.75
C LEU A 102 -2.82 10.19 -0.25
N PHE A 103 -1.85 10.82 0.42
CA PHE A 103 -1.96 11.21 1.81
C PHE A 103 -2.02 12.73 1.88
N MET A 104 -3.08 13.26 2.49
CA MET A 104 -3.26 14.69 2.66
C MET A 104 -3.16 15.04 4.14
N LEU A 105 -2.41 16.10 4.44
CA LEU A 105 -2.36 16.73 5.76
C LEU A 105 -2.85 18.16 5.61
N THR A 106 -3.95 18.50 6.28
CA THR A 106 -4.49 19.85 6.29
C THR A 106 -4.28 20.47 7.67
N ILE A 107 -3.52 21.55 7.71
CA ILE A 107 -3.32 22.38 8.91
C ILE A 107 -4.27 23.57 8.78
N ALA A 108 -5.09 23.76 9.80
CA ALA A 108 -6.13 24.78 9.78
C ALA A 108 -6.50 25.15 11.21
N ASP A 109 -7.04 26.36 11.43
CA ASP A 109 -7.36 26.85 12.77
C ASP A 109 -8.58 26.15 13.38
N SER A 110 -8.64 26.08 14.72
CA SER A 110 -9.78 25.49 15.40
C SER A 110 -11.07 26.22 15.01
N GLY A 111 -12.09 25.49 14.56
CA GLY A 111 -13.37 26.07 14.13
C GLY A 111 -13.57 26.18 12.61
N GLU A 112 -12.57 25.91 11.78
CA GLU A 112 -12.70 25.93 10.30
C GLU A 112 -13.53 24.78 9.70
N ARG A 113 -14.30 24.05 10.53
CA ARG A 113 -15.22 22.99 10.09
C ARG A 113 -14.55 21.85 9.31
N LYS A 114 -13.25 21.61 9.56
CA LYS A 114 -12.45 20.48 9.04
C LYS A 114 -13.19 19.15 9.09
N SER A 115 -13.56 18.73 10.31
CA SER A 115 -14.22 17.44 10.55
C SER A 115 -15.60 17.37 9.90
N THR A 116 -16.29 18.50 9.75
CA THR A 116 -17.58 18.56 9.07
C THR A 116 -17.42 18.36 7.56
N CYS A 117 -16.43 19.01 6.93
CA CYS A 117 -16.11 18.79 5.52
C CYS A 117 -15.71 17.34 5.26
N ASP A 118 -14.85 16.78 6.11
CA ASP A 118 -14.46 15.37 6.06
C ASP A 118 -15.64 14.42 6.18
N GLY A 119 -16.63 14.77 7.00
CA GLY A 119 -17.85 13.97 7.16
C GLY A 119 -18.62 13.77 5.85
N PHE A 120 -18.71 14.79 4.98
CA PHE A 120 -19.48 14.70 3.75
C PHE A 120 -18.92 13.67 2.77
N PHE A 121 -17.60 13.62 2.61
CA PHE A 121 -16.96 12.70 1.67
C PHE A 121 -16.67 11.31 2.28
N THR A 122 -16.44 11.23 3.59
CA THR A 122 -16.11 9.96 4.26
C THR A 122 -17.33 9.17 4.73
N LYS A 123 -18.53 9.77 4.78
CA LYS A 123 -19.74 9.08 5.27
C LYS A 123 -20.01 7.76 4.55
N ALA A 124 -19.99 7.76 3.21
CA ALA A 124 -20.25 6.55 2.43
C ALA A 124 -19.22 5.44 2.72
N ILE A 125 -17.96 5.83 2.97
CA ILE A 125 -16.88 4.90 3.33
C ILE A 125 -17.15 4.30 4.71
N ARG A 126 -17.49 5.14 5.70
CA ARG A 126 -17.81 4.68 7.06
C ARG A 126 -19.05 3.77 7.10
N ASP A 127 -20.08 4.12 6.34
CA ASP A 127 -21.29 3.30 6.22
C ASP A 127 -20.96 1.93 5.62
N TYR A 128 -20.09 1.89 4.61
CA TYR A 128 -19.60 0.64 4.04
C TYR A 128 -18.76 -0.16 5.03
N GLU A 129 -17.82 0.47 5.74
CA GLU A 129 -17.01 -0.16 6.78
C GLU A 129 -17.88 -0.77 7.88
N GLN A 130 -18.93 -0.08 8.31
CA GLN A 130 -19.86 -0.57 9.31
C GLN A 130 -20.64 -1.80 8.80
N GLN A 131 -21.15 -1.76 7.57
CA GLN A 131 -21.84 -2.90 6.96
C GLN A 131 -20.92 -4.13 6.84
N GLN A 132 -19.68 -3.93 6.38
CA GLN A 132 -18.69 -5.01 6.29
C GLN A 132 -18.33 -5.57 7.68
N ALA A 133 -18.18 -4.70 8.67
CA ALA A 133 -17.93 -5.11 10.05
C ALA A 133 -19.08 -5.95 10.61
N GLU A 134 -20.33 -5.59 10.32
CA GLU A 134 -21.51 -6.35 10.71
C GLU A 134 -21.58 -7.72 10.04
N MET A 135 -21.37 -7.78 8.73
CA MET A 135 -21.33 -9.05 7.98
C MET A 135 -20.18 -9.95 8.46
N ALA A 136 -19.05 -9.37 8.86
CA ALA A 136 -17.88 -10.11 9.34
C ALA A 136 -18.05 -10.65 10.78
N LYS A 137 -19.04 -10.22 11.56
CA LYS A 137 -19.21 -10.64 12.97
C LYS A 137 -19.31 -12.15 13.12
N GLN A 138 -20.11 -12.81 12.29
CA GLN A 138 -20.32 -14.26 12.38
C GLN A 138 -19.07 -15.06 11.95
N PRO A 139 -18.49 -14.86 10.74
CA PRO A 139 -17.29 -15.61 10.34
C PRO A 139 -16.09 -15.35 11.26
N LEU A 140 -15.98 -14.15 11.87
CA LEU A 140 -14.95 -13.88 12.87
C LEU A 140 -15.15 -14.68 14.16
N LYS A 141 -16.39 -14.93 14.59
CA LYS A 141 -16.67 -15.80 15.74
C LYS A 141 -16.32 -17.25 15.44
N ASP A 142 -16.73 -17.74 14.28
CA ASP A 142 -16.45 -19.12 13.86
C ASP A 142 -14.94 -19.34 13.73
N TYR A 143 -14.24 -18.39 13.10
CA TYR A 143 -12.77 -18.41 12.99
C TYR A 143 -12.07 -18.41 14.36
N LYS A 144 -12.56 -17.61 15.32
CA LYS A 144 -12.02 -17.61 16.69
C LYS A 144 -12.22 -18.96 17.37
N ALA A 145 -13.40 -19.56 17.26
CA ALA A 145 -13.68 -20.89 17.80
C ALA A 145 -12.79 -21.97 17.18
N ASP A 146 -12.58 -21.92 15.85
CA ASP A 146 -11.70 -22.84 15.14
C ASP A 146 -10.24 -22.70 15.57
N ILE A 147 -9.77 -21.45 15.75
CA ILE A 147 -8.42 -21.18 16.28
C ILE A 147 -8.26 -21.72 17.69
N GLU A 148 -9.23 -21.47 18.57
CA GLU A 148 -9.18 -21.94 19.96
C GLU A 148 -9.17 -23.47 20.01
N ALA A 149 -10.00 -24.13 19.22
CA ALA A 149 -10.03 -25.58 19.10
C ALA A 149 -8.71 -26.13 18.54
N TRP A 150 -8.10 -25.45 17.57
CA TRP A 150 -6.80 -25.82 17.03
C TRP A 150 -5.68 -25.63 18.04
N ASP A 151 -5.65 -24.52 18.77
CA ASP A 151 -4.64 -24.23 19.79
C ASP A 151 -4.73 -25.22 20.95
N ALA A 152 -5.92 -25.62 21.37
CA ALA A 152 -6.12 -26.67 22.36
C ALA A 152 -5.53 -28.02 21.91
N LYS A 153 -5.79 -28.42 20.65
CA LYS A 153 -5.20 -29.65 20.08
C LYS A 153 -3.67 -29.55 20.00
N ARG A 154 -3.15 -28.41 19.57
CA ARG A 154 -1.70 -28.17 19.50
C ARG A 154 -1.06 -28.22 20.87
N GLY A 155 -1.70 -27.62 21.88
CA GLY A 155 -1.29 -27.69 23.28
C GLY A 155 -1.20 -29.11 23.79
N GLY A 156 -2.25 -29.91 23.63
CA GLY A 156 -2.27 -31.31 24.04
C GLY A 156 -1.21 -32.18 23.35
N ILE A 157 -0.94 -31.95 22.06
CA ILE A 157 0.16 -32.63 21.35
C ILE A 157 1.52 -32.20 21.92
N LYS A 158 1.72 -30.91 22.18
CA LYS A 158 2.97 -30.36 22.74
C LYS A 158 3.24 -30.90 24.15
N GLU A 159 2.22 -31.05 24.98
CA GLU A 159 2.32 -31.65 26.31
C GLU A 159 2.68 -33.13 26.24
N LYS A 160 2.04 -33.90 25.33
CA LYS A 160 2.43 -35.28 25.06
C LYS A 160 3.91 -35.37 24.68
N ILE A 161 4.38 -34.54 23.74
CA ILE A 161 5.80 -34.48 23.35
C ILE A 161 6.72 -34.19 24.55
N ARG A 162 6.35 -33.26 25.44
CA ARG A 162 7.14 -32.93 26.64
C ARG A 162 7.17 -34.06 27.67
N SER A 163 6.08 -34.80 27.81
CA SER A 163 5.99 -35.93 28.75
C SER A 163 6.79 -37.16 28.32
N PHE A 164 7.18 -37.26 27.04
CA PHE A 164 8.03 -38.36 26.61
C PHE A 164 9.46 -38.22 27.18
N PRO A 165 10.00 -39.26 27.83
CA PRO A 165 11.36 -39.22 28.36
C PRO A 165 12.38 -39.17 27.22
N LYS A 166 13.38 -38.28 27.36
CA LYS A 166 14.42 -38.01 26.34
C LYS A 166 15.23 -39.25 25.90
N THR A 167 15.17 -40.34 26.67
CA THR A 167 16.00 -41.54 26.51
C THR A 167 15.28 -42.71 25.82
N THR A 168 13.96 -42.65 25.64
CA THR A 168 13.23 -43.73 24.95
C THR A 168 13.08 -43.37 23.48
N SER A 169 13.71 -44.15 22.60
CA SER A 169 13.54 -44.04 21.15
C SER A 169 12.05 -43.97 20.81
N LEU A 170 11.66 -43.01 19.95
CA LEU A 170 10.28 -42.81 19.51
C LEU A 170 9.62 -44.15 19.21
N PRO A 171 8.39 -44.42 19.70
CA PRO A 171 7.71 -45.68 19.41
C PRO A 171 7.63 -45.88 17.89
N LYS A 172 7.95 -47.09 17.40
CA LYS A 172 8.00 -47.42 15.95
C LYS A 172 6.72 -47.04 15.18
N ALA A 173 5.60 -46.84 15.86
CA ALA A 173 4.35 -46.33 15.27
C ALA A 173 4.45 -44.87 14.76
N TRP A 174 5.35 -44.05 15.32
CA TRP A 174 5.60 -42.67 14.89
C TRP A 174 6.64 -42.55 13.77
N SER A 175 7.41 -43.62 13.47
CA SER A 175 8.38 -43.58 12.36
C SER A 175 7.74 -43.64 10.98
N TRP A 176 6.45 -43.99 10.87
CA TRP A 176 5.76 -44.19 9.60
C TRP A 176 4.77 -43.08 9.20
N HIS A 177 4.41 -42.17 10.11
CA HIS A 177 3.42 -41.12 9.81
C HIS A 177 4.03 -39.79 9.33
N CYS A 178 5.33 -39.55 9.48
CA CYS A 178 5.95 -38.35 8.92
C CYS A 178 5.93 -38.31 7.38
N ALA A 179 5.87 -39.46 6.71
CA ALA A 179 5.83 -39.52 5.24
C ALA A 179 4.43 -39.22 4.65
N THR A 180 3.35 -39.44 5.41
CA THR A 180 1.96 -39.33 4.90
C THR A 180 1.24 -38.06 5.32
N TRP A 181 1.75 -37.32 6.31
CA TRP A 181 1.17 -36.03 6.73
C TRP A 181 1.41 -34.87 5.76
N ASN A 182 2.28 -35.02 4.76
CA ASN A 182 2.59 -33.95 3.80
C ASN A 182 1.57 -33.82 2.65
N THR A 183 0.59 -34.72 2.53
CA THR A 183 -0.31 -34.71 1.36
C THR A 183 -1.78 -34.42 1.65
N LYS A 184 -2.27 -34.52 2.91
CA LYS A 184 -3.72 -34.43 3.20
C LYS A 184 -4.18 -33.25 4.07
N SER A 185 -3.29 -32.56 4.79
CA SER A 185 -3.66 -31.42 5.66
C SER A 185 -3.30 -30.04 5.09
N ARG A 186 -2.76 -30.01 3.87
CA ARG A 186 -2.49 -28.78 3.13
C ARG A 186 -3.41 -28.66 1.92
N SER A 187 -4.72 -28.89 2.09
CA SER A 187 -5.64 -28.06 1.32
C SER A 187 -5.37 -26.64 1.81
N PRO A 188 -4.99 -25.68 0.95
CA PRO A 188 -5.30 -24.32 1.28
C PRO A 188 -6.82 -24.36 1.46
N HIS A 189 -7.31 -24.19 2.69
CA HIS A 189 -8.58 -23.54 2.82
C HIS A 189 -8.33 -22.23 2.08
N ALA A 190 -8.80 -22.21 0.82
CA ALA A 190 -8.98 -20.99 0.10
C ALA A 190 -9.66 -20.09 1.12
N PHE A 191 -8.97 -19.02 1.49
CA PHE A 191 -9.66 -17.88 2.08
C PHE A 191 -10.97 -17.77 1.30
N PRO A 192 -12.15 -17.70 1.93
CA PRO A 192 -13.23 -17.02 1.28
C PRO A 192 -12.70 -15.60 1.11
N VAL A 193 -12.06 -15.36 -0.04
CA VAL A 193 -12.16 -14.07 -0.68
C VAL A 193 -13.66 -13.87 -0.71
N CYS A 194 -14.14 -12.99 0.16
CA CYS A 194 -15.48 -12.47 0.08
C CYS A 194 -15.51 -11.63 -1.20
N SER A 195 -15.49 -12.31 -2.35
CA SER A 195 -15.87 -11.73 -3.61
C SER A 195 -17.38 -11.60 -3.51
N MET A 196 -17.84 -10.50 -2.92
CA MET A 196 -19.14 -9.97 -3.28
C MET A 196 -19.16 -9.89 -4.82
N PRO A 197 -20.11 -10.54 -5.50
CA PRO A 197 -20.34 -10.24 -6.90
C PRO A 197 -20.89 -8.82 -6.95
N MET A 198 -20.02 -7.86 -7.28
CA MET A 198 -20.44 -6.54 -7.72
C MET A 198 -21.27 -6.75 -8.99
N GLN A 199 -22.60 -6.68 -8.85
CA GLN A 199 -23.54 -6.78 -9.95
C GLN A 199 -23.42 -5.52 -10.81
N LEU A 200 -22.52 -5.58 -11.80
CA LEU A 200 -22.42 -4.55 -12.83
C LEU A 200 -23.55 -4.70 -13.87
N PRO A 201 -24.09 -3.59 -14.42
CA PRO A 201 -25.19 -3.61 -15.40
C PRO A 201 -24.86 -4.36 -16.69
N LYS A 202 -25.86 -5.04 -17.28
CA LYS A 202 -25.75 -5.98 -18.41
C LYS A 202 -25.22 -5.40 -19.74
N HIS A 203 -25.05 -4.10 -19.87
CA HIS A 203 -24.66 -3.46 -21.14
C HIS A 203 -23.13 -3.40 -21.38
N TRP A 204 -22.29 -3.81 -20.41
CA TRP A 204 -20.83 -3.88 -20.56
C TRP A 204 -20.30 -5.26 -21.00
N ARG A 205 -21.18 -6.18 -21.42
CA ARG A 205 -20.79 -7.53 -21.87
C ARG A 205 -20.61 -7.60 -23.40
N MET A 206 -19.78 -6.73 -23.96
CA MET A 206 -19.33 -6.86 -25.34
C MET A 206 -17.87 -6.44 -25.44
N GLY A 207 -17.04 -7.37 -25.91
CA GLY A 207 -15.63 -7.15 -26.18
C GLY A 207 -14.69 -7.80 -25.17
N TRP A 208 -14.68 -9.13 -25.09
CA TRP A 208 -13.46 -9.91 -24.79
C TRP A 208 -13.70 -11.37 -25.19
N GLN A 209 -13.59 -11.62 -26.49
CA GLN A 209 -13.55 -12.95 -27.07
C GLN A 209 -12.29 -13.04 -27.94
N ASN A 210 -11.55 -14.14 -27.75
CA ASN A 210 -10.34 -14.57 -28.46
C ASN A 210 -8.99 -13.97 -28.06
N SER A 211 -8.38 -14.58 -27.04
CA SER A 211 -7.02 -15.11 -27.18
C SER A 211 -6.83 -16.25 -26.15
N GLY A 212 -6.70 -17.49 -26.65
CA GLY A 212 -6.58 -18.69 -25.83
C GLY A 212 -5.25 -18.81 -25.09
N LEU A 213 -5.15 -18.16 -23.93
CA LEU A 213 -4.09 -18.39 -22.94
C LEU A 213 -4.71 -18.56 -21.55
N PRO A 214 -4.21 -19.48 -20.71
CA PRO A 214 -4.75 -19.69 -19.37
C PRO A 214 -4.46 -18.47 -18.49
N VAL A 215 -5.52 -17.79 -18.07
CA VAL A 215 -5.47 -16.62 -17.17
C VAL A 215 -5.19 -17.10 -15.74
N GLY A 216 -3.92 -17.40 -15.47
CA GLY A 216 -3.43 -17.61 -14.11
C GLY A 216 -3.16 -16.27 -13.44
N TRP A 217 -3.79 -16.04 -12.29
CA TRP A 217 -3.47 -14.93 -11.39
C TRP A 217 -2.00 -15.04 -10.95
N TYR A 218 -1.12 -14.27 -11.58
CA TYR A 218 0.29 -14.20 -11.22
C TYR A 218 0.45 -13.32 -9.96
N ARG A 219 0.20 -13.91 -8.78
CA ARG A 219 0.77 -13.38 -7.54
C ARG A 219 2.26 -13.69 -7.60
N GLN A 220 3.07 -12.67 -7.86
CA GLN A 220 4.52 -12.71 -7.90
C GLN A 220 5.08 -13.29 -6.58
N LYS A 221 5.21 -14.62 -6.51
CA LYS A 221 6.09 -15.29 -5.57
C LYS A 221 7.50 -14.95 -6.03
N GLN A 222 8.10 -13.93 -5.42
CA GLN A 222 9.56 -13.89 -5.36
C GLN A 222 10.02 -15.16 -4.66
N ALA A 223 10.51 -16.10 -5.46
CA ALA A 223 11.30 -17.21 -5.01
C ALA A 223 12.62 -16.65 -4.48
N LEU A 224 12.73 -16.44 -3.16
CA LEU A 224 14.02 -16.46 -2.50
C LEU A 224 14.45 -17.93 -2.41
N SER A 225 15.14 -18.36 -3.45
CA SER A 225 15.90 -19.60 -3.46
C SER A 225 17.02 -19.51 -2.41
N SER A 226 17.03 -20.46 -1.49
CA SER A 226 18.23 -20.93 -0.79
C SER A 226 18.98 -19.91 0.08
N VAL A 227 18.48 -19.68 1.30
CA VAL A 227 19.36 -19.38 2.44
C VAL A 227 19.15 -20.47 3.49
N ARG A 228 20.09 -21.42 3.55
CA ARG A 228 20.24 -22.32 4.70
C ARG A 228 20.51 -21.44 5.93
N MET A 229 19.54 -21.30 6.82
CA MET A 229 19.82 -20.79 8.17
C MET A 229 20.58 -21.87 8.94
N ALA A 230 21.91 -21.75 8.95
CA ALA A 230 22.75 -22.41 9.94
C ALA A 230 22.62 -21.63 11.27
N TRP A 231 22.15 -22.31 12.32
CA TRP A 231 22.21 -21.79 13.67
C TRP A 231 23.67 -21.85 14.15
N VAL A 232 24.35 -20.70 14.22
CA VAL A 232 25.62 -20.58 14.93
C VAL A 232 25.30 -20.23 16.39
N LYS A 233 25.64 -21.14 17.29
CA LYS A 233 25.57 -20.98 18.74
C LYS A 233 26.79 -20.16 19.17
N ILE A 234 26.61 -18.86 19.46
CA ILE A 234 27.65 -18.08 20.13
C ILE A 234 27.49 -18.33 21.63
N VAL A 235 28.46 -19.06 22.18
CA VAL A 235 28.73 -19.14 23.62
C VAL A 235 29.63 -17.97 23.94
N SER A 236 29.25 -17.18 24.95
CA SER A 236 30.16 -16.54 25.88
C SER A 236 29.55 -16.60 27.27
#